data_AF-A0A376VKY3-F1
#
_entry.id   AF-A0A376VKY3-F1
#
_cell.length_a   1.000
_cell.length_b   1.000
_cell.length_c   1.000
_cell.angle_alpha   90.00
_cell.angle_beta   90.00
_cell.angle_gamma   90.00
#
_symmetry.space_group_name_H-M   'P 1'
#
loop_
_entity.id
_entity.type
_entity.pdbx_description
1 polymer ?
#
loop_
_entity_poly.entity_id
_entity_poly.type
_entity_poly.pdbx_seq_one_letter_code
_entity_poly.pdbx_strand_id
1 'polypeptide(L)'
;MSEAGCEVDIWRTTYYHQMPSHQAIIDWVTATGLRPWLQDLTESEQQHFLTRYHQMLEEQYPLQENGQILLAFPRLFIVARRTE
;
A
#
# COMPACT_ATOMS: atom_id res chain seq x y z
N MET A 1 -24.31 12.88 -1.76
CA MET A 1 -23.65 13.61 -2.87
C MET A 1 -24.62 13.85 -4.03
N SER A 2 -25.44 12.86 -4.42
CA SER A 2 -26.60 13.09 -5.29
C SER A 2 -27.60 14.10 -4.69
N GLU A 3 -27.88 13.99 -3.39
CA GLU A 3 -28.70 14.96 -2.64
C GLU A 3 -28.10 16.38 -2.59
N ALA A 4 -26.81 16.53 -2.91
CA ALA A 4 -26.15 17.83 -2.99
C ALA A 4 -26.25 18.49 -4.39
N GLY A 5 -27.06 17.92 -5.30
CA GLY A 5 -27.19 18.42 -6.67
C GLY A 5 -25.98 18.11 -7.55
N CYS A 6 -25.30 16.99 -7.31
CA CYS A 6 -24.15 16.55 -8.11
C CYS A 6 -24.41 15.20 -8.77
N GLU A 7 -23.99 15.10 -10.02
CA GLU A 7 -23.74 13.83 -10.70
C GLU A 7 -22.37 13.30 -10.23
N VAL A 8 -22.26 12.00 -9.93
CA VAL A 8 -21.05 11.42 -9.34
C VAL A 8 -20.68 10.11 -10.03
N ASP A 9 -19.42 10.02 -10.47
CA ASP A 9 -18.78 8.80 -10.92
C ASP A 9 -17.82 8.28 -9.85
N ILE A 10 -17.96 7.01 -9.49
CA ILE A 10 -17.11 6.33 -8.50
C ILE A 10 -16.58 5.05 -9.12
N TRP A 11 -15.26 4.87 -9.08
CA TRP A 11 -14.64 3.63 -9.53
C TRP A 11 -13.42 3.27 -8.69
N ARG A 12 -13.01 2.02 -8.79
CA ARG A 12 -11.81 1.50 -8.13
C ARG A 12 -10.87 0.92 -9.18
N THR A 13 -9.61 1.34 -9.13
CA THR A 13 -8.53 0.76 -9.94
C THR A 13 -7.51 0.14 -9.00
N THR A 14 -7.09 -1.10 -9.29
CA THR A 14 -5.94 -1.71 -8.59
C THR A 14 -4.75 -1.68 -9.53
N TYR A 15 -3.76 -0.85 -9.20
CA TYR A 15 -2.47 -0.84 -9.88
C TYR A 15 -1.58 -1.92 -9.31
N TYR A 16 -0.66 -2.45 -10.11
CA TYR A 16 0.35 -3.40 -9.63
C TYR A 16 1.73 -2.82 -9.91
N HIS A 17 2.55 -2.75 -8.86
CA HIS A 17 3.95 -2.32 -8.96
C HIS A 17 4.84 -3.56 -8.89
N GLN A 18 5.78 -3.66 -9.82
CA GLN A 18 6.83 -4.67 -9.76
C GLN A 18 7.86 -4.24 -8.73
N MET A 19 8.10 -5.09 -7.73
CA MET A 19 9.05 -4.85 -6.66
C MET A 19 10.19 -5.86 -6.73
N PRO A 20 11.45 -5.42 -6.61
CA PRO A 20 12.60 -6.31 -6.76
C PRO A 20 12.85 -7.21 -5.55
N SER A 21 12.26 -6.90 -4.39
CA SER A 21 12.38 -7.70 -3.16
C SER A 21 11.34 -7.29 -2.12
N HIS A 22 11.14 -8.12 -1.09
CA HIS A 22 10.28 -7.79 0.05
C HIS A 22 10.84 -6.58 0.82
N GLN A 23 12.16 -6.46 0.95
CA GLN A 23 12.80 -5.27 1.54
C GLN A 23 12.43 -3.99 0.76
N ALA A 24 12.36 -4.04 -0.57
CA ALA A 24 11.94 -2.87 -1.36
C ALA A 24 10.49 -2.45 -1.07
N ILE A 25 9.62 -3.39 -0.69
CA ILE A 25 8.27 -3.08 -0.20
C ILE A 25 8.37 -2.35 1.14
N ILE A 26 9.19 -2.84 2.08
CA ILE A 26 9.40 -2.21 3.40
C ILE A 26 9.89 -0.78 3.25
N ASP A 27 10.89 -0.55 2.40
CA ASP A 27 11.47 0.78 2.19
C ASP A 27 10.42 1.75 1.62
N TRP A 28 9.61 1.27 0.67
CA TRP A 28 8.51 2.05 0.09
C TRP A 28 7.42 2.40 1.12
N VAL A 29 6.96 1.41 1.90
CA VAL A 29 5.88 1.63 2.88
C VAL A 29 6.36 2.42 4.09
N THR A 30 7.66 2.38 4.41
CA THR A 30 8.25 3.20 5.47
C THR A 30 8.08 4.69 5.18
N ALA A 31 8.26 5.10 3.93
CA ALA A 31 8.05 6.49 3.51
C ALA A 31 6.57 6.93 3.50
N THR A 32 5.62 5.99 3.47
CA THR A 32 4.22 6.29 3.15
C THR A 32 3.20 5.92 4.23
N GLY A 33 3.55 5.05 5.18
CA GLY A 33 2.60 4.61 6.21
C GLY A 33 3.14 3.77 7.37
N LEU A 34 4.40 3.31 7.33
CA LEU A 34 4.96 2.49 8.41
C LEU A 34 5.48 3.33 9.59
N ARG A 35 5.85 4.59 9.35
CA ARG A 35 6.45 5.47 10.37
C ARG A 35 5.68 5.55 11.69
N PRO A 36 4.33 5.69 11.71
CA PRO A 36 3.57 5.75 12.96
C PRO A 36 3.72 4.48 13.83
N TRP A 37 4.06 3.34 13.24
CA TRP A 37 4.24 2.07 13.95
C TRP A 37 5.66 1.89 14.50
N LEU A 38 6.63 2.59 13.93
CA LEU A 38 8.05 2.48 14.31
C LEU A 38 8.49 3.58 15.26
N GLN A 39 7.88 4.76 15.18
CA GLN A 39 8.38 5.97 15.84
C GLN A 39 8.48 5.89 17.37
N ASP A 40 7.63 5.10 18.01
CA ASP A 40 7.57 4.97 19.48
C ASP A 40 8.37 3.76 19.99
N LEU A 41 8.98 2.98 19.08
CA LEU A 41 9.76 1.79 19.40
C LEU A 41 11.25 2.11 19.56
N THR A 42 11.92 1.41 20.47
CA THR A 42 13.39 1.40 20.54
C THR A 42 13.99 0.75 19.29
N GLU A 43 15.29 0.98 19.02
CA GLU A 43 15.97 0.40 17.86
C GLU A 43 15.85 -1.14 17.81
N SER A 44 15.97 -1.82 18.96
CA SER A 44 15.84 -3.28 19.02
C SER A 44 14.42 -3.74 18.71
N GLU A 45 13.41 -3.03 19.19
CA GLU A 45 12.00 -3.33 18.90
C GLU A 45 11.66 -3.07 17.44
N GLN A 46 12.19 -2.00 16.84
CA GLN A 46 12.05 -1.73 15.40
C GLN A 46 12.65 -2.85 14.57
N GLN A 47 13.85 -3.33 14.92
CA GLN A 47 14.48 -4.46 14.22
C GLN A 47 13.61 -5.71 14.30
N HIS A 48 13.14 -6.08 15.49
CA HIS A 48 12.25 -7.24 15.66
C HIS A 48 10.94 -7.10 14.87
N PHE A 49 10.34 -5.90 14.89
CA PHE A 49 9.14 -5.59 14.12
C PHE A 49 9.38 -5.78 12.63
N LEU A 50 10.46 -5.20 12.09
CA LEU A 50 10.78 -5.27 10.66
C LEU A 50 11.14 -6.69 10.21
N THR A 51 11.84 -7.47 11.03
CA THR A 51 12.09 -8.89 10.73
C THR A 51 10.79 -9.68 10.62
N ARG A 52 9.88 -9.51 11.58
CA ARG A 52 8.58 -10.19 11.53
C ARG A 52 7.73 -9.71 10.36
N TYR A 53 7.73 -8.41 10.08
CA TYR A 53 7.01 -7.82 8.97
C TYR A 53 7.55 -8.35 7.62
N HIS A 54 8.86 -8.49 7.46
CA HIS A 54 9.49 -9.08 6.28
C HIS A 54 9.06 -10.54 6.07
N GLN A 55 9.07 -11.37 7.11
CA GLN A 55 8.62 -12.76 7.03
C GLN A 55 7.15 -12.86 6.58
N MET A 56 6.29 -11.99 7.12
CA MET A 56 4.89 -11.93 6.69
C MET A 56 4.74 -11.48 5.22
N LEU A 57 5.60 -10.58 4.75
CA LEU A 57 5.60 -10.18 3.34
C LEU A 57 5.98 -11.34 2.43
N GLU A 58 6.95 -12.17 2.81
CA GLU A 58 7.36 -13.36 2.03
C GLU A 58 6.22 -14.36 1.83
N GLU A 59 5.37 -14.53 2.85
CA GLU A 59 4.21 -15.42 2.77
C GLU A 59 3.08 -14.85 1.89
N GLN A 60 2.85 -13.54 1.95
CA GLN A 60 1.71 -12.89 1.28
C GLN A 60 2.01 -12.41 -0.13
N TYR A 61 3.27 -12.16 -0.45
CA TYR A 61 3.71 -11.59 -1.72
C TYR A 61 4.78 -12.46 -2.41
N PRO A 62 4.43 -13.69 -2.83
CA PRO A 62 5.39 -14.60 -3.42
C PRO A 62 6.05 -14.03 -4.69
N LEU A 63 7.30 -14.42 -4.92
CA LEU A 63 8.02 -14.12 -6.16
C LEU A 63 7.27 -14.71 -7.36
N GLN A 64 7.16 -13.91 -8.41
CA GLN A 64 6.68 -14.33 -9.71
C GLN A 64 7.80 -15.04 -10.48
N GLU A 65 7.47 -15.65 -11.62
CA GLU A 65 8.44 -16.41 -12.46
C GLU A 65 9.66 -15.58 -12.88
N ASN A 66 9.49 -14.26 -13.02
CA ASN A 66 10.57 -13.33 -13.37
C ASN A 66 11.38 -12.85 -12.15
N GLY A 67 11.17 -13.43 -10.96
CA GLY A 67 11.84 -13.07 -9.72
C GLY A 67 11.42 -11.70 -9.15
N GLN A 68 10.32 -11.12 -9.63
CA GLN A 68 9.75 -9.88 -9.08
C GLN A 68 8.53 -10.19 -8.20
N ILE A 69 8.15 -9.22 -7.38
CA ILE A 69 6.91 -9.26 -6.59
C ILE A 69 5.90 -8.31 -7.23
N LEU A 70 4.62 -8.70 -7.26
CA LEU A 70 3.52 -7.81 -7.67
C LEU A 70 2.82 -7.22 -6.45
N LEU A 71 3.16 -5.97 -6.12
CA LEU A 71 2.52 -5.23 -5.04
C LEU A 71 1.22 -4.57 -5.54
N ALA A 72 0.09 -5.03 -5.02
CA ALA A 72 -1.22 -4.46 -5.31
C ALA A 72 -1.40 -3.09 -4.64
N PHE A 73 -1.96 -2.13 -5.38
CA PHE A 73 -2.18 -0.78 -4.91
C PHE A 73 -3.58 -0.28 -5.30
N PRO A 74 -4.61 -0.62 -4.50
CA PRO A 74 -5.98 -0.22 -4.74
C PRO A 74 -6.17 1.29 -4.54
N ARG A 75 -6.80 1.94 -5.52
CA ARG A 75 -7.15 3.36 -5.50
C ARG A 75 -8.65 3.51 -5.76
N LEU A 76 -9.33 4.19 -4.84
CA LEU A 76 -10.71 4.64 -5.03
C LEU A 76 -10.67 6.04 -5.64
N PHE A 77 -11.40 6.23 -6.73
CA PHE A 77 -11.55 7.51 -7.40
C PHE A 77 -13.01 7.94 -7.34
N ILE A 78 -13.21 9.24 -7.12
CA ILE A 78 -14.52 9.87 -7.04
C ILE A 78 -14.44 11.16 -7.86
N VAL A 79 -15.31 11.29 -8.85
CA VAL A 79 -15.48 12.51 -9.64
C VAL A 79 -16.91 12.99 -9.43
N ALA A 80 -17.08 14.23 -8.99
CA ALA A 80 -18.39 14.84 -8.80
C ALA A 80 -18.51 16.08 -9.68
N ARG A 81 -19.58 16.14 -10.48
CA ARG A 81 -19.95 17.28 -11.32
C ARG A 81 -21.22 17.91 -10.77
N ARG A 82 -21.16 19.21 -10.47
CA ARG A 82 -22.37 19.97 -10.13
C ARG A 82 -23.29 19.99 -11.35
N THR A 83 -24.51 19.54 -11.19
CA THR A 83 -25.59 19.75 -12.17
C THR A 83 -26.22 21.10 -11.87
N GLU A 84 -26.22 22.02 -12.84
CA GLU A 84 -26.99 23.27 -12.74
C GLU A 84 -28.49 23.00 -12.66
#